data_AF-A0A6M2CAG8-F1
#
_entry.id   AF-A0A6M2CAG8-F1
#
_cell.length_a   1.000
_cell.length_b   1.000
_cell.length_c   1.000
_cell.angle_alpha   90.00
_cell.angle_beta   90.00
_cell.angle_gamma   90.00
#
_symmetry.space_group_name_H-M   'P 1'
#
loop_
_entity.id
_entity.type
_entity.pdbx_description
1 polymer ?
#
loop_
_entity_poly.entity_id
_entity_poly.type
_entity_poly.pdbx_seq_one_letter_code
_entity_poly.pdbx_strand_id
1 'polypeptide(L)' 'MKQLLITNWHSMRWIRLVIGLFLIQQAVQYQEWLFGFMAAFFLFQSIFNTGCSLNGCAVPPLKKNKNE' A
#
# COMPACT_ATOMS: atom_id res chain seq x y z
N MET A 1 -12.93 -0.77 -20.80
CA MET A 1 -11.55 -0.91 -20.26
C MET A 1 -10.90 0.44 -19.91
N LYS A 2 -11.65 1.42 -19.35
CA LYS A 2 -11.07 2.70 -18.90
C LYS A 2 -11.20 2.92 -17.39
N GLN A 3 -11.98 2.08 -16.70
CA GLN A 3 -12.34 2.24 -15.30
C GLN A 3 -11.32 1.63 -14.32
N LEU A 4 -10.59 0.57 -14.73
CA LEU A 4 -9.57 -0.05 -13.86
C LEU A 4 -8.35 0.85 -13.62
N LEU A 5 -8.03 1.74 -14.56
CA LEU A 5 -6.91 2.67 -14.46
C LEU A 5 -7.19 3.86 -13.53
N ILE A 6 -8.47 4.20 -13.29
CA ILE A 6 -8.89 5.32 -12.43
C ILE A 6 -9.32 4.83 -11.04
N THR A 7 -9.71 3.55 -10.90
CA THR A 7 -10.05 2.95 -9.59
C THR A 7 -8.82 2.58 -8.75
N ASN A 8 -7.63 2.41 -9.35
CA ASN A 8 -6.49 1.75 -8.68
C ASN A 8 -5.16 2.53 -8.65
N TRP A 9 -5.14 3.86 -8.88
CA TRP A 9 -3.84 4.57 -9.06
C TRP A 9 -3.60 5.85 -8.24
N HIS A 10 -4.21 6.02 -7.08
CA HIS A 10 -3.55 6.86 -6.05
C HIS A 10 -4.15 6.69 -4.66
N SER A 11 -5.40 6.24 -4.57
CA SER A 11 -6.15 6.18 -3.32
C SER A 11 -5.46 5.32 -2.27
N MET A 12 -4.95 4.13 -2.64
CA MET A 12 -4.21 3.26 -1.70
C MET A 12 -2.92 3.90 -1.18
N ARG A 13 -2.27 4.75 -2.00
CA ARG A 13 -1.05 5.47 -1.63
C ARG A 13 -1.37 6.57 -0.62
N TRP A 14 -2.44 7.32 -0.86
CA TRP A 14 -2.98 8.30 0.08
C TRP A 14 -3.41 7.66 1.40
N ILE A 15 -4.10 6.52 1.36
CA ILE A 15 -4.51 5.79 2.57
C ILE A 15 -3.28 5.39 3.41
N ARG A 16 -2.24 4.83 2.79
CA ARG A 16 -0.98 4.51 3.50
C ARG A 16 -0.30 5.75 4.07
N LEU A 17 -0.31 6.88 3.36
CA LEU A 17 0.22 8.15 3.87
C LEU A 17 -0.57 8.66 5.08
N VAL A 18 -1.90 8.65 5.02
CA VAL A 18 -2.77 9.09 6.13
C VAL A 18 -2.58 8.22 7.36
N ILE A 19 -2.52 6.89 7.19
CA ILE A 19 -2.25 5.95 8.29
C ILE A 19 -0.85 6.20 8.88
N GLY A 20 0.18 6.36 8.04
CA GLY A 20 1.53 6.66 8.49
C GLY A 20 1.60 7.97 9.30
N LEU A 21 0.95 9.03 8.82
CA LEU A 21 0.90 10.33 9.50
C LEU A 21 0.15 10.26 10.83
N PHE A 22 -0.95 9.50 10.89
CA PHE A 22 -1.70 9.25 12.12
C PHE A 22 -0.86 8.52 13.17
N LEU A 23 -0.09 7.50 12.74
CA LEU A 23 0.81 6.77 13.63
C LEU A 23 1.96 7.65 14.14
N ILE A 24 2.47 8.60 13.34
CA ILE A 24 3.46 9.60 13.83
C ILE A 24 2.84 10.44 14.95
N GLN A 25 1.63 10.97 14.75
CA GLN A 25 0.94 11.77 15.77
C GLN A 25 0.80 11.00 17.09
N GLN A 26 0.43 9.72 17.01
CA GLN A 26 0.33 8.85 18.19
C GLN A 26 1.71 8.55 18.80
N ALA A 27 2.74 8.31 17.98
CA ALA A 27 4.11 8.10 18.47
C ALA A 27 4.62 9.32 19.24
N VAL A 28 4.27 10.54 18.83
CA VAL A 28 4.64 11.77 19.54
C VAL A 28 3.86 11.94 20.84
N GLN A 29 2.55 11.64 20.86
CA GLN A 29 1.74 11.76 22.09
C GLN A 29 2.12 10.73 23.16
N TYR A 30 2.32 9.47 22.76
CA TYR A 30 2.58 8.37 23.69
C TYR A 30 4.09 8.13 23.91
N GLN A 31 4.98 8.77 23.12
CA GLN A 31 6.44 8.57 23.16
C GLN A 31 6.91 7.11 23.05
N GLU A 32 6.05 6.22 22.58
CA GLU A 32 6.34 4.80 22.40
C GLU A 32 7.09 4.58 21.08
N TRP A 33 8.31 4.05 21.17
CA TRP A 33 9.19 3.81 20.02
C TRP A 33 8.58 2.90 18.97
N LEU A 34 7.73 1.95 19.38
CA LEU A 34 7.07 0.98 18.51
C LEU A 34 6.18 1.66 17.46
N PHE A 35 5.42 2.69 17.85
CA PHE A 35 4.55 3.43 16.93
C PHE A 35 5.36 4.22 15.90
N GLY A 36 6.50 4.79 16.32
CA GLY A 36 7.42 5.48 15.42
C GLY A 36 7.98 4.53 14.35
N PHE A 37 8.37 3.32 14.75
CA PHE A 37 8.87 2.30 13.82
C PHE A 37 7.78 1.87 12.81
N MET A 38 6.57 1.57 13.27
CA MET A 38 5.45 1.22 12.39
C MET A 38 5.09 2.36 11.43
N ALA A 39 5.10 3.60 11.92
CA ALA A 39 4.84 4.78 11.09
C ALA A 39 5.90 4.95 9.99
N ALA A 40 7.18 4.84 10.35
CA ALA A 40 8.29 4.91 9.40
C ALA A 40 8.19 3.82 8.34
N PHE A 41 7.83 2.60 8.73
CA PHE A 41 7.63 1.48 7.81
C PHE A 41 6.50 1.74 6.80
N PHE A 42 5.33 2.20 7.25
CA PHE A 42 4.20 2.52 6.36
C PHE A 42 4.49 3.70 5.42
N LEU A 43 5.20 4.73 5.91
CA LEU A 43 5.63 5.85 5.08
C LEU A 43 6.66 5.43 4.03
N PHE A 44 7.64 4.61 4.43
CA PHE A 44 8.63 4.05 3.52
C PHE A 44 7.96 3.25 2.39
N GLN A 45 7.02 2.36 2.72
CA GLN A 45 6.25 1.61 1.72
C GLN A 45 5.46 2.53 0.77
N SER A 46 4.93 3.65 1.27
CA SER A 46 4.16 4.58 0.44
C SER A 46 5.05 5.39 -0.51
N ILE A 47 6.24 5.79 -0.06
CA ILE A 47 7.22 6.55 -0.85
C ILE A 47 7.79 5.66 -1.97
N PHE A 48 8.33 4.50 -1.61
CA PHE A 48 9.00 3.60 -2.53
C PHE A 48 8.03 2.75 -3.36
N ASN A 49 6.72 2.86 -3.11
CA ASN A 49 5.68 2.01 -3.71
C ASN A 49 5.98 0.51 -3.59
N THR A 50 6.87 0.14 -2.66
CA THR A 50 7.29 -1.21 -2.35
C THR A 50 6.40 -1.71 -1.22
N GLY A 51 5.39 -2.49 -1.58
CA GLY A 51 4.54 -3.19 -0.64
C GLY A 51 3.74 -4.25 -1.36
N CYS A 52 3.29 -5.27 -0.64
CA CYS A 52 2.26 -6.16 -1.13
C CYS A 52 0.97 -5.34 -1.34
N SER A 53 0.82 -4.78 -2.54
CA SER A 53 -0.48 -4.37 -3.06
C SER A 53 -1.35 -5.63 -3.12
N LEU A 54 -2.68 -5.47 -3.03
CA LEU A 54 -3.63 -6.58 -3.23
C LEU A 54 -3.41 -7.31 -4.57
N ASN A 55 -2.69 -6.69 -5.52
CA ASN A 55 -2.27 -7.23 -6.81
C ASN A 55 -0.75 -7.44 -6.97
N GLY A 56 0.07 -7.24 -5.93
CA GLY A 56 1.54 -7.27 -6.04
C GLY A 56 2.14 -8.68 -6.21
N CYS A 57 1.43 -9.71 -5.73
CA CYS A 57 1.70 -11.12 -5.98
C CYS A 57 0.54 -11.79 -6.74
N ALA A 58 -0.03 -11.10 -7.73
CA ALA A 58 -0.98 -11.74 -8.63
C ALA A 58 -0.21 -12.69 -9.55
N VAL A 59 -0.33 -14.00 -9.30
CA VAL A 59 0.10 -15.04 -10.24
C VAL A 59 -0.57 -14.74 -11.58
N PRO A 60 0.18 -14.64 -12.70
CA PRO A 60 -0.43 -14.35 -13.98
C PRO A 60 -1.53 -15.39 -14.25
N PRO A 61 -2.75 -14.96 -14.66
CA PRO A 61 -3.80 -15.91 -14.96
C PRO A 61 -3.29 -16.85 -16.05
N LEU A 62 -3.32 -18.17 -15.78
CA LEU A 62 -2.97 -19.20 -16.75
C LEU A 62 -3.79 -18.94 -18.03
N LYS A 63 -3.11 -18.56 -19.11
CA LYS A 63 -3.69 -18.45 -20.44
C LYS A 63 -4.15 -19.86 -20.85
N LYS A 64 -5.43 -20.17 -20.62
CA LYS A 64 -6.06 -21.39 -21.13
C LYS A 64 -6.07 -21.30 -22.66
N ASN A 65 -5.03 -21.84 -23.31
CA ASN A 65 -5.07 -22.07 -24.75
C ASN A 65 -6.19 -23.07 -25.01
N LYS A 66 -7.32 -22.54 -25.44
CA LYS A 66 -8.42 -23.29 -26.02
C LYS A 66 -7.98 -23.59 -27.45
N ASN A 67 -7.15 -24.62 -27.60
CA ASN A 67 -6.88 -25.19 -28.91
C ASN A 67 -7.93 -26.30 -29.08
N GLU A 68 -8.97 -25.93 -29.83
CA GLU A 68 -9.98 -26.79 -30.42
C GLU A 68 -9.42 -27.28 -31.76
#